data_AF-A0A7S3UQC4-F1
#
_entry.id   AF-A0A7S3UQC4-F1
#
_cell.length_a   1.000
_cell.length_b   1.000
_cell.length_c   1.000
_cell.angle_alpha   90.00
_cell.angle_beta   90.00
_cell.angle_gamma   90.00
#
_symmetry.space_group_name_H-M   'P 1'
#
loop_
_entity.id
_entity.type
_entity.pdbx_description
1 polymer ?
#
loop_
_entity_poly.entity_id
_entity_poly.type
_entity_poly.pdbx_seq_one_letter_code
_entity_poly.pdbx_strand_id
1 'polypeptide(L)'
;AREHPPDGVAHRTGTGWGPGAGRAFARGAWVCRRNFPALRRRYLPRRGVKDLVEHFYSDFKPSRRYRPWKARPHLLVGRRVRKDFGPPDAQGRGGGTWDGTVTQHFPASQTADGRELFHIEYDDGDVEDLYRNELDNLLLPREPTPEEARQIRSKAHSFEDLPAAAAAAEEGSDGEEEEIHGGTPAVF
;
A
#
# COMPACT_ATOMS: atom_id res chain seq x y z
N ALA A 1 8.95 68.71 -25.17
CA ALA A 1 9.14 67.26 -25.34
C ALA A 1 8.58 66.56 -24.11
N ARG A 2 7.46 65.85 -24.23
CA ARG A 2 6.91 64.99 -23.18
C ARG A 2 7.16 63.56 -23.61
N GLU A 3 8.06 62.89 -22.91
CA GLU A 3 8.37 61.48 -23.14
C GLU A 3 7.22 60.62 -22.60
N HIS A 4 6.62 59.84 -23.50
CA HIS A 4 5.64 58.83 -23.13
C HIS A 4 6.37 57.65 -22.47
N PRO A 5 5.98 57.19 -21.27
CA PRO A 5 6.48 55.94 -20.74
C PRO A 5 6.01 54.77 -21.62
N PRO A 6 6.85 53.75 -21.83
CA PRO A 6 6.48 52.59 -22.64
C PRO A 6 5.30 51.87 -21.99
N ASP A 7 4.33 51.48 -22.83
CA ASP A 7 3.17 50.69 -22.47
C ASP A 7 3.57 49.56 -21.53
N GLY A 8 3.19 49.72 -20.26
CA GLY A 8 3.35 48.69 -19.25
C GLY A 8 2.62 47.44 -19.74
N VAL A 9 3.38 46.40 -20.06
CA VAL A 9 2.86 45.05 -20.25
C VAL A 9 2.16 44.68 -18.95
N ALA A 10 0.84 44.90 -18.91
CA ALA A 10 0.01 44.43 -17.84
C ALA A 10 0.18 42.91 -17.80
N HIS A 11 1.04 42.43 -16.92
CA HIS A 11 1.07 41.03 -16.53
C HIS A 11 -0.34 40.74 -16.00
N ARG A 12 -1.18 40.14 -16.85
CA ARG A 12 -2.46 39.57 -16.46
C ARG A 12 -2.14 38.39 -15.55
N THR A 13 -1.82 38.68 -14.30
CA THR A 13 -1.62 37.67 -13.25
C THR A 13 -2.95 37.06 -12.79
N GLY A 14 -4.08 37.57 -13.30
CA GLY A 14 -5.35 36.88 -13.26
C GLY A 14 -5.39 35.80 -14.32
N THR A 15 -4.89 34.60 -13.99
CA THR A 15 -5.14 33.40 -14.78
C THR A 15 -6.63 33.36 -15.10
N GLY A 16 -7.00 33.25 -16.39
CA GLY A 16 -8.36 33.43 -16.91
C GLY A 16 -9.38 32.37 -16.45
N TRP A 17 -9.20 31.87 -15.24
CA TRP A 17 -9.90 30.83 -14.53
C TRP A 17 -10.85 31.49 -13.54
N GLY A 18 -12.06 31.79 -14.01
CA GLY A 18 -13.13 32.26 -13.12
C GLY A 18 -13.38 31.27 -11.96
N PRO A 19 -13.99 31.72 -10.85
CA PRO A 19 -14.15 30.90 -9.63
C PRO A 19 -14.82 29.53 -9.87
N GLY A 20 -15.77 29.46 -10.81
CA GLY A 20 -16.42 28.21 -11.21
C GLY A 20 -15.46 27.22 -11.88
N ALA A 21 -14.64 27.70 -12.82
CA ALA A 21 -13.66 26.87 -13.53
C ALA A 21 -12.57 26.37 -12.57
N GLY A 22 -12.08 27.22 -11.67
CA GLY A 22 -11.09 26.81 -10.66
C GLY A 22 -11.61 25.73 -9.71
N ARG A 23 -12.87 25.82 -9.28
CA ARG A 23 -13.50 24.76 -8.45
C ARG A 23 -13.70 23.46 -9.23
N ALA A 24 -14.14 23.54 -10.49
CA ALA A 24 -14.29 22.38 -11.35
C ALA A 24 -12.94 21.70 -11.63
N PHE A 25 -11.88 22.49 -11.84
CA PHE A 25 -10.51 21.99 -11.97
C PHE A 25 -10.05 21.25 -10.74
N ALA A 26 -10.16 21.86 -9.55
CA ALA A 26 -9.72 21.25 -8.31
C ALA A 26 -10.40 19.89 -8.06
N ARG A 27 -11.72 19.83 -8.29
CA ARG A 27 -12.50 18.59 -8.20
C ARG A 27 -12.05 17.56 -9.24
N GLY A 28 -11.93 17.99 -10.50
CA GLY A 28 -11.53 17.13 -11.59
C GLY A 28 -10.10 16.59 -11.45
N ALA A 29 -9.17 17.42 -10.97
CA ALA A 29 -7.80 17.02 -10.70
C ALA A 29 -7.78 15.90 -9.67
N TRP A 30 -8.57 16.02 -8.60
CA TRP A 30 -8.64 15.02 -7.54
C TRP A 30 -9.20 13.67 -8.02
N VAL A 31 -10.25 13.71 -8.86
CA VAL A 31 -10.90 12.49 -9.39
C VAL A 31 -10.09 11.85 -10.51
N CYS A 32 -9.56 12.64 -11.45
CA CYS A 32 -8.92 12.14 -12.66
C CYS A 32 -7.39 11.95 -12.53
N ARG A 33 -6.77 12.29 -11.39
CA ARG A 33 -5.35 11.96 -11.06
C ARG A 33 -4.35 12.30 -12.19
N ARG A 34 -4.16 13.59 -12.48
CA ARG A 34 -3.34 14.13 -13.59
C ARG A 34 -3.69 13.61 -15.00
N ASN A 35 -4.74 12.83 -15.20
CA ASN A 35 -5.26 12.50 -16.52
C ASN A 35 -6.01 13.71 -17.08
N PHE A 36 -5.27 14.68 -17.62
CA PHE A 36 -5.81 15.92 -18.19
C PHE A 36 -6.81 15.69 -19.34
N PRO A 37 -6.65 14.68 -20.22
CA PRO A 37 -7.68 14.33 -21.19
C PRO A 37 -9.02 13.95 -20.54
N ALA A 38 -9.00 13.12 -19.49
CA ALA A 38 -10.22 12.77 -18.75
C ALA A 38 -10.81 13.97 -18.00
N LEU A 39 -9.95 14.80 -17.40
CA LEU A 39 -10.34 16.03 -16.71
C LEU A 39 -11.04 17.00 -17.65
N ARG A 40 -10.51 17.21 -18.86
CA ARG A 40 -11.14 17.98 -19.93
C ARG A 40 -12.53 17.43 -20.24
N ARG A 41 -12.63 16.15 -20.61
CA ARG A 41 -13.89 15.54 -21.04
C ARG A 41 -14.99 15.65 -19.97
N ARG A 42 -14.64 15.47 -18.69
CA ARG A 42 -15.62 15.35 -17.60
C ARG A 42 -15.92 16.66 -16.86
N TYR A 43 -14.96 17.57 -16.71
CA TYR A 43 -15.09 18.74 -15.85
C TYR A 43 -14.95 20.07 -16.59
N LEU A 44 -14.13 20.11 -17.64
CA LEU A 44 -13.77 21.36 -18.32
C LEU A 44 -13.70 21.17 -19.86
N PRO A 45 -14.82 20.81 -20.52
CA PRO A 45 -14.81 20.42 -21.93
C PRO A 45 -14.41 21.55 -22.88
N ARG A 46 -14.64 22.81 -22.46
CA ARG A 46 -14.30 24.03 -23.21
C ARG A 46 -12.83 24.45 -23.08
N ARG A 47 -12.03 23.75 -22.26
CA ARG A 47 -10.61 24.07 -22.04
C ARG A 47 -9.72 23.11 -22.82
N GLY A 48 -8.64 23.63 -23.40
CA GLY A 48 -7.64 22.80 -24.07
C GLY A 48 -6.78 22.04 -23.05
N VAL A 49 -6.31 20.84 -23.38
CA VAL A 49 -5.45 20.04 -22.47
C VAL A 49 -4.19 20.81 -22.07
N LYS A 50 -3.59 21.59 -23.00
CA LYS A 50 -2.45 22.45 -22.72
C LYS A 50 -2.74 23.48 -21.62
N ASP A 51 -3.87 24.18 -21.68
CA ASP A 51 -4.31 25.15 -20.66
C ASP A 51 -4.51 24.48 -19.29
N LEU A 52 -5.04 23.25 -19.27
CA LEU A 52 -5.19 22.45 -18.04
C LEU A 52 -3.84 22.09 -17.41
N VAL A 53 -2.85 21.72 -18.23
CA VAL A 53 -1.49 21.36 -17.79
C VAL A 53 -0.77 22.59 -17.25
N GLU A 54 -0.84 23.72 -17.98
CA GLU A 54 -0.23 24.98 -17.58
C GLU A 54 -0.81 25.48 -16.26
N HIS A 55 -2.14 25.54 -16.13
CA HIS A 55 -2.80 25.90 -14.87
C HIS A 55 -2.44 24.95 -13.73
N PHE A 56 -2.27 23.64 -14.02
CA PHE A 56 -1.86 22.69 -13.00
C PHE A 56 -0.51 23.06 -12.38
N TYR A 57 0.50 23.34 -13.20
CA TYR A 57 1.86 23.56 -12.71
C TYR A 57 2.11 24.97 -12.21
N SER A 58 1.51 25.98 -12.85
CA SER A 58 1.75 27.39 -12.52
C SER A 58 0.91 27.86 -11.32
N ASP A 59 -0.35 27.43 -11.21
CA ASP A 59 -1.27 27.95 -10.19
C ASP A 59 -1.69 26.89 -9.17
N PHE A 60 -2.18 25.75 -9.65
CA PHE A 60 -2.84 24.79 -8.78
C PHE A 60 -1.86 24.06 -7.88
N LYS A 61 -0.76 23.51 -8.43
CA LYS A 61 0.25 22.71 -7.71
C LYS A 61 0.96 23.51 -6.60
N PRO A 62 1.34 24.80 -6.78
CA PRO A 62 1.89 25.62 -5.70
C PRO A 62 0.84 26.06 -4.67
N SER A 63 -0.44 26.04 -5.02
CA SER A 63 -1.49 26.51 -4.11
C SER A 63 -1.65 25.61 -2.88
N ARG A 64 -2.08 26.22 -1.76
CA ARG A 64 -2.44 25.48 -0.52
C ARG A 64 -3.58 24.47 -0.71
N ARG A 65 -4.33 24.56 -1.83
CA ARG A 65 -5.42 23.63 -2.17
C ARG A 65 -4.91 22.35 -2.79
N TYR A 66 -3.70 22.35 -3.35
CA TYR A 66 -3.09 21.13 -3.84
C TYR A 66 -2.69 20.25 -2.67
N ARG A 67 -3.42 19.15 -2.53
CA ARG A 67 -2.98 18.01 -1.74
C ARG A 67 -2.22 17.10 -2.69
N PRO A 68 -0.91 16.85 -2.46
CA PRO A 68 -0.24 15.77 -3.15
C PRO A 68 -1.11 14.55 -3.03
N TRP A 69 -1.41 13.92 -4.17
CA TRP A 69 -1.97 12.59 -4.14
C TRP A 69 -0.92 11.69 -3.53
N LYS A 70 -0.92 11.57 -2.21
CA LYS A 70 -0.38 10.40 -1.58
C LYS A 70 -1.27 9.29 -2.13
N ALA A 71 -0.76 8.55 -3.13
CA ALA A 71 -1.28 7.21 -3.35
C ALA A 71 -1.36 6.61 -1.96
N ARG A 72 -2.49 5.97 -1.62
CA ARG A 72 -2.48 5.19 -0.39
C ARG A 72 -1.23 4.33 -0.48
N PRO A 73 -0.30 4.44 0.48
CA PRO A 73 0.91 3.64 0.42
C PRO A 73 0.47 2.19 0.27
N HIS A 74 1.24 1.41 -0.49
CA HIS A 74 0.92 0.00 -0.66
C HIS A 74 0.76 -0.64 0.73
N LEU A 75 -0.16 -1.60 0.88
CA LEU A 75 -0.51 -2.18 2.20
C LEU A 75 0.70 -2.80 2.94
N LEU A 76 1.77 -3.08 2.19
CA LEU A 76 3.02 -3.60 2.74
C LEU A 76 4.00 -2.51 3.22
N VAL A 77 3.86 -1.26 2.76
CA VAL A 77 4.71 -0.17 3.25
C VAL A 77 4.42 0.07 4.74
N GLY A 78 5.48 0.04 5.55
CA GLY A 78 5.45 0.08 7.00
C GLY A 78 5.39 -1.30 7.66
N ARG A 79 5.29 -2.40 6.90
CA ARG A 79 5.37 -3.76 7.46
C ARG A 79 6.82 -4.08 7.87
N ARG A 80 6.96 -4.82 8.97
CA ARG A 80 8.23 -5.36 9.43
C ARG A 80 8.59 -6.62 8.66
N VAL A 81 9.87 -6.78 8.39
CA VAL A 81 10.46 -7.95 7.77
C VAL A 81 11.57 -8.50 8.65
N ARG A 82 11.89 -9.78 8.47
CA ARG A 82 13.02 -10.46 9.09
C ARG A 82 13.70 -11.34 8.04
N LYS A 83 15.00 -11.14 7.83
CA LYS A 83 15.80 -11.92 6.88
C LYS A 83 16.93 -12.63 7.60
N ASP A 84 17.10 -13.90 7.29
CA ASP A 84 18.23 -14.71 7.75
C ASP A 84 19.28 -14.78 6.65
N PHE A 85 20.49 -14.32 6.94
CA PHE A 85 21.64 -14.38 6.02
C PHE A 85 22.51 -15.61 6.25
N GLY A 86 22.02 -16.58 7.05
CA GLY A 86 22.70 -17.82 7.37
C GLY A 86 23.83 -17.63 8.39
N PRO A 87 24.71 -18.62 8.53
CA PRO A 87 25.87 -18.50 9.38
C PRO A 87 26.89 -17.51 8.79
N PRO A 88 27.71 -16.86 9.64
CA PRO A 88 28.83 -16.04 9.17
C PRO A 88 29.80 -16.85 8.32
N ASP A 89 30.53 -16.16 7.41
CA ASP A 89 31.59 -16.77 6.62
C ASP A 89 32.76 -17.28 7.49
N ALA A 90 33.73 -17.96 6.88
CA ALA A 90 34.90 -18.49 7.60
C ALA A 90 35.75 -17.41 8.27
N GLN A 91 35.56 -16.13 7.90
CA GLN A 91 36.22 -14.97 8.49
C GLN A 91 35.33 -14.26 9.53
N GLY A 92 34.18 -14.82 9.88
CA GLY A 92 33.25 -14.26 10.86
C GLY A 92 32.44 -13.07 10.32
N ARG A 93 32.38 -12.86 9.01
CA ARG A 93 31.66 -11.74 8.38
C ARG A 93 30.32 -12.20 7.82
N GLY A 94 29.35 -11.29 7.84
CA GLY A 94 27.99 -11.56 7.38
C GLY A 94 27.25 -12.54 8.28
N GLY A 95 26.10 -13.01 7.79
CA GLY A 95 25.23 -13.93 8.52
C GLY A 95 24.37 -13.25 9.59
N GLY A 96 23.59 -14.06 10.28
CA GLY A 96 22.65 -13.63 11.32
C GLY A 96 21.29 -13.22 10.77
N THR A 97 20.42 -12.82 11.70
CA THR A 97 19.05 -12.40 11.43
C THR A 97 18.94 -10.89 11.57
N TRP A 98 18.36 -10.25 10.56
CA TRP A 98 18.22 -8.81 10.50
C TRP A 98 16.76 -8.44 10.32
N ASP A 99 16.31 -7.50 11.14
CA ASP A 99 14.98 -6.94 11.06
C ASP A 99 15.00 -5.64 10.25
N GLY A 100 13.91 -5.37 9.55
CA GLY A 100 13.79 -4.17 8.74
C GLY A 100 12.35 -3.75 8.52
N THR A 101 12.18 -2.68 7.74
CA THR A 101 10.87 -2.11 7.40
C THR A 101 10.77 -1.88 5.91
N VAL A 102 9.63 -2.25 5.31
CA VAL A 102 9.32 -1.86 3.93
C VAL A 102 9.03 -0.36 3.90
N THR A 103 9.92 0.45 3.35
CA THR A 103 9.79 1.91 3.36
C THR A 103 9.18 2.47 2.08
N GLN A 104 9.35 1.78 0.94
CA GLN A 104 8.81 2.23 -0.35
C GLN A 104 8.27 1.07 -1.19
N HIS A 105 7.41 1.42 -2.15
CA HIS A 105 6.85 0.49 -3.15
C HIS A 105 6.92 1.14 -4.52
N PHE A 106 7.53 0.43 -5.47
CA PHE A 106 7.62 0.79 -6.86
C PHE A 106 6.70 -0.14 -7.66
N PRO A 107 5.57 0.37 -8.19
CA PRO A 107 4.68 -0.45 -9.00
C PRO A 107 5.38 -0.89 -10.29
N ALA A 108 4.93 -2.02 -10.86
CA ALA A 108 5.43 -2.56 -12.13
C ALA A 108 5.52 -1.55 -13.29
N SER A 109 4.67 -0.52 -13.30
CA SER A 109 4.71 0.55 -14.31
C SER A 109 5.89 1.52 -14.17
N GLN A 110 6.66 1.43 -13.08
CA GLN A 110 7.81 2.28 -12.77
C GLN A 110 9.14 1.52 -12.76
N THR A 111 9.12 0.19 -12.94
CA THR A 111 10.32 -0.66 -12.95
C THR A 111 10.67 -1.08 -14.37
N ALA A 112 11.95 -1.27 -14.65
CA ALA A 112 12.43 -1.57 -16.00
C ALA A 112 11.99 -2.94 -16.52
N ASP A 113 11.81 -3.90 -15.61
CA ASP A 113 11.44 -5.29 -15.90
C ASP A 113 9.94 -5.57 -15.78
N GLY A 114 9.14 -4.53 -15.47
CA GLY A 114 7.68 -4.65 -15.35
C GLY A 114 7.20 -5.44 -14.13
N ARG A 115 8.05 -5.61 -13.10
CA ARG A 115 7.68 -6.28 -11.84
C ARG A 115 7.65 -5.30 -10.67
N GLU A 116 6.80 -5.55 -9.68
CA GLU A 116 6.74 -4.71 -8.49
C GLU A 116 7.99 -4.90 -7.62
N LEU A 117 8.55 -3.80 -7.15
CA LEU A 117 9.71 -3.76 -6.25
C LEU A 117 9.35 -3.07 -4.93
N PHE A 118 9.94 -3.54 -3.85
CA PHE A 118 9.76 -3.03 -2.51
C PHE A 118 11.11 -2.67 -1.91
N HIS A 119 11.24 -1.42 -1.46
CA HIS A 119 12.44 -0.95 -0.79
C HIS A 119 12.35 -1.28 0.69
N ILE A 120 13.40 -1.91 1.22
CA ILE A 120 13.55 -2.30 2.61
C ILE A 120 14.73 -1.53 3.19
N GLU A 121 14.52 -0.97 4.37
CA GLU A 121 15.57 -0.42 5.21
C GLU A 121 15.69 -1.31 6.46
N TYR A 122 16.85 -1.92 6.65
CA TYR A 122 17.17 -2.73 7.80
C TYR A 122 17.57 -1.85 8.99
N ASP A 123 17.43 -2.37 10.21
CA ASP A 123 17.63 -1.59 11.44
C ASP A 123 19.11 -1.16 11.66
N ASP A 124 20.05 -1.73 10.90
CA ASP A 124 21.46 -1.35 10.86
C ASP A 124 21.77 -0.24 9.84
N GLY A 125 20.77 0.18 9.07
CA GLY A 125 20.87 1.21 8.04
C GLY A 125 21.17 0.70 6.64
N ASP A 126 21.34 -0.61 6.47
CA ASP A 126 21.47 -1.21 5.13
C ASP A 126 20.12 -1.18 4.40
N VAL A 127 20.18 -1.16 3.07
CA VAL A 127 19.01 -1.09 2.21
C VAL A 127 19.03 -2.16 1.13
N GLU A 128 17.86 -2.68 0.82
CA GLU A 128 17.68 -3.71 -0.21
C GLU A 128 16.35 -3.52 -0.94
N ASP A 129 16.35 -3.76 -2.26
CA ASP A 129 15.13 -3.80 -3.06
C ASP A 129 14.77 -5.26 -3.33
N LEU A 130 13.56 -5.68 -2.95
CA LEU A 130 13.06 -7.05 -3.16
C LEU A 130 11.83 -7.06 -4.07
N TYR A 131 11.71 -8.13 -4.86
CA TYR A 131 10.48 -8.43 -5.56
C TYR A 131 9.42 -8.95 -4.59
N ARG A 132 8.15 -8.91 -5.02
CA ARG A 132 7.02 -9.34 -4.20
C ARG A 132 7.17 -10.75 -3.63
N ASN A 133 7.60 -11.69 -4.47
CA ASN A 133 7.75 -13.11 -4.11
C ASN A 133 8.87 -13.35 -3.10
N GLU A 134 9.92 -12.52 -3.10
CA GLU A 134 11.00 -12.58 -2.12
C GLU A 134 10.53 -11.99 -0.79
N LEU A 135 9.85 -10.84 -0.85
CA LEU A 135 9.33 -10.13 0.32
C LEU A 135 8.29 -10.96 1.10
N ASP A 136 7.39 -11.67 0.43
CA ASP A 136 6.30 -12.40 1.09
C ASP A 136 6.82 -13.43 2.11
N ASN A 137 8.00 -14.01 1.89
CA ASN A 137 8.64 -14.97 2.81
C ASN A 137 9.32 -14.30 4.02
N LEU A 138 9.55 -12.99 3.97
CA LEU A 138 10.26 -12.24 5.01
C LEU A 138 9.31 -11.43 5.90
N LEU A 139 8.04 -11.28 5.51
CA LEU A 139 7.07 -10.47 6.25
C LEU A 139 6.77 -11.08 7.62
N LEU A 140 7.00 -10.30 8.67
CA LEU A 140 6.55 -10.68 10.00
C LEU A 140 5.01 -10.59 10.10
N PRO A 141 4.40 -11.42 10.97
CA PRO A 141 2.98 -11.29 11.30
C PRO A 141 2.67 -9.86 11.69
N ARG A 142 1.60 -9.29 11.13
CA ARG A 142 1.17 -7.96 11.52
C ARG A 142 0.55 -8.05 12.90
N GLU A 143 1.07 -7.27 13.84
CA GLU A 143 0.35 -7.04 15.08
C GLU A 143 -0.98 -6.35 14.76
N PRO A 144 -2.10 -6.87 15.30
CA PRO A 144 -3.39 -6.23 15.10
C PRO A 144 -3.33 -4.83 15.69
N THR A 145 -3.87 -3.86 14.97
CA THR A 145 -4.03 -2.50 15.52
C THR A 145 -4.87 -2.56 16.80
N PRO A 146 -4.76 -1.58 17.73
CA PRO A 146 -5.57 -1.58 18.95
C PRO A 146 -7.08 -1.70 18.67
N GLU A 147 -7.55 -1.19 17.54
CA GLU A 147 -8.94 -1.30 17.09
C GLU A 147 -9.28 -2.71 16.61
N GLU A 148 -8.45 -3.32 15.76
CA GLU A 148 -8.59 -4.72 15.36
C GLU A 148 -8.51 -5.65 16.57
N ALA A 149 -7.58 -5.40 17.49
CA ALA A 149 -7.43 -6.16 18.73
C ALA A 149 -8.65 -6.01 19.66
N ARG A 150 -9.31 -4.85 19.67
CA ARG A 150 -10.60 -4.65 20.38
C ARG A 150 -11.72 -5.44 19.70
N GLN A 151 -11.81 -5.41 18.37
CA GLN A 151 -12.80 -6.17 17.61
C GLN A 151 -12.64 -7.69 17.79
N ILE A 152 -11.39 -8.19 17.72
CA ILE A 152 -11.07 -9.59 17.98
C ILE A 152 -11.52 -9.99 19.40
N ARG A 153 -11.20 -9.18 20.41
CA ARG A 153 -11.65 -9.41 21.79
C ARG A 153 -13.17 -9.40 21.94
N SER A 154 -13.87 -8.44 21.33
CA SER A 154 -15.34 -8.40 21.39
C SER A 154 -16.00 -9.60 20.71
N LYS A 155 -15.38 -10.14 19.66
CA LYS A 155 -15.89 -11.30 18.93
C LYS A 155 -15.60 -12.62 19.64
N ALA A 156 -14.46 -12.71 20.34
CA ALA A 156 -14.14 -13.85 21.21
C ALA A 156 -15.13 -13.94 22.38
N HIS A 157 -15.48 -12.81 23.00
CA HIS A 157 -16.44 -12.77 24.10
C HIS A 157 -17.86 -13.18 23.69
N SER A 158 -18.25 -12.99 22.43
CA SER A 158 -19.56 -13.46 21.92
C SER A 158 -19.63 -14.96 21.63
N PHE A 159 -18.52 -15.69 21.73
CA PHE A 159 -18.48 -17.14 21.48
C PHE A 159 -18.57 -17.97 22.77
N GLU A 160 -18.24 -17.40 23.93
CA GLU A 160 -18.34 -18.10 25.23
C GLU A 160 -19.76 -18.08 25.85
N ASP A 161 -20.70 -17.35 25.25
CA ASP A 161 -22.12 -17.37 25.63
C ASP A 161 -22.95 -18.38 24.81
N LEU A 162 -22.32 -19.40 24.23
CA LEU A 162 -23.06 -20.56 23.73
C LEU A 162 -23.50 -21.41 24.94
N PRO A 163 -24.81 -21.57 25.19
CA PRO A 163 -25.29 -22.32 26.34
C PRO A 163 -24.77 -23.76 26.28
N ALA A 164 -24.20 -24.21 27.40
CA ALA A 164 -23.72 -25.57 27.67
C ALA A 164 -24.87 -26.61 27.71
N ALA A 165 -25.77 -26.58 26.73
CA ALA A 165 -27.01 -27.37 26.70
C ALA A 165 -26.91 -28.60 25.78
N ALA A 166 -25.72 -29.03 25.34
CA ALA A 166 -25.55 -30.16 24.43
C ALA A 166 -24.54 -31.23 24.90
N ALA A 167 -24.24 -31.32 26.21
CA ALA A 167 -23.32 -32.30 26.77
C ALA A 167 -24.00 -33.37 27.66
N ALA A 168 -25.26 -33.74 27.35
CA ALA A 168 -26.01 -34.77 28.08
C ALA A 168 -26.86 -35.64 27.14
N ALA A 169 -26.20 -36.32 26.21
CA ALA A 169 -26.62 -37.50 25.45
C ALA A 169 -25.44 -37.79 24.52
N GLU A 170 -24.59 -38.79 24.75
CA GLU A 170 -24.87 -40.21 24.55
C GLU A 170 -23.89 -41.01 25.42
N GLU A 171 -24.39 -41.61 26.51
CA GLU A 171 -23.82 -42.84 27.06
C GLU A 171 -24.38 -44.00 26.23
N GLY A 172 -23.49 -44.83 25.66
CA GLY A 172 -23.85 -46.16 25.20
C GLY A 172 -23.30 -46.52 23.82
N SER A 173 -22.18 -47.22 23.79
CA SER A 173 -22.16 -48.60 23.28
C SER A 173 -20.75 -49.16 23.43
N ASP A 174 -20.62 -50.06 24.41
CA ASP A 174 -19.70 -51.20 24.35
C ASP A 174 -19.78 -51.87 22.97
N GLY A 175 -18.65 -52.32 22.44
CA GLY A 175 -18.64 -52.99 21.14
C GLY A 175 -17.26 -53.34 20.61
N GLU A 176 -16.66 -54.35 21.25
CA GLU A 176 -15.86 -55.42 20.62
C GLU A 176 -14.45 -55.08 20.08
N GLU A 177 -13.49 -55.63 20.81
CA GLU A 177 -12.12 -55.89 20.43
C GLU A 177 -12.09 -56.89 19.26
N GLU A 178 -11.68 -56.46 18.06
CA GLU A 178 -11.30 -57.40 16.99
C GLU A 178 -9.78 -57.42 16.84
N GLU A 179 -9.20 -58.44 17.45
CA GLU A 179 -7.81 -58.87 17.36
C GLU A 179 -7.50 -59.36 15.94
N ILE A 180 -7.01 -58.47 15.07
CA ILE A 180 -6.49 -58.88 13.75
C ILE A 180 -5.00 -59.21 13.85
N HIS A 181 -4.77 -60.51 14.05
CA HIS A 181 -3.51 -61.19 13.81
C HIS A 181 -2.98 -60.98 12.37
N GLY A 182 -1.70 -60.61 12.29
CA GLY A 182 -0.74 -61.28 11.41
C GLY A 182 -0.70 -60.86 9.94
N GLY A 183 0.48 -60.44 9.48
CA GLY A 183 0.75 -60.44 8.04
C GLY A 183 1.94 -59.61 7.60
N THR A 184 3.14 -59.93 8.05
CA THR A 184 4.35 -59.64 7.27
C THR A 184 4.33 -60.53 6.02
N PRO A 185 4.55 -59.98 4.82
CA PRO A 185 5.46 -60.66 3.93
C PRO A 185 6.60 -59.74 3.49
N ALA A 186 7.80 -60.31 3.60
CA ALA A 186 8.95 -59.94 2.80
C ALA A 186 8.70 -60.28 1.32
N VAL A 187 9.75 -60.18 0.52
CA VAL A 187 9.91 -60.46 -0.93
C VAL A 187 9.41 -59.34 -1.86
N PHE A 188 10.20 -58.78 -2.79
CA PHE A 188 11.49 -59.12 -3.40
C PHE A 188 12.31 -57.84 -3.66
#